data_AF-A0A963QRZ9-F1
#
_entry.id   AF-A0A963QRZ9-F1
#
_cell.length_a   1.000
_cell.length_b   1.000
_cell.length_c   1.000
_cell.angle_alpha   90.00
_cell.angle_beta   90.00
_cell.angle_gamma   90.00
#
_symmetry.space_group_name_H-M   'P 1'
#
loop_
_entity.id
_entity.type
_entity.pdbx_description
1 polymer ?
#
loop_
_entity_poly.entity_id
_entity_poly.type
_entity_poly.pdbx_seq_one_letter_code
_entity_poly.pdbx_strand_id
1 'polypeptide(L)'
;MRIGALLAALLAAAGARANVIPAEENLDAAEVEQIVRQAIAEAQARLQPATIAVTDRVGNVLAVYQMTGAPPTATVSAGRTVLSPAGVANDPAGLANLPVPSTTAAIAKAVTGAYLSSGGNAFSTRTASQIVQENFNPGSKFLEGGPLFGVQISQLPCSDLSARFASDAGGTIDATIGPKRSPLGLSGDPGGLPLYQNGTLVGAIGVEANGVYTIDRDIRNRDRNVDEIIATAGTRGFSAPKGIQASRIAVDGRSLRFSDVGLKNVITGTASAAAVDLGTAGSFPTVNGYFNAGAPIAGQAFGFTTSGILPDPDGFYPDPRVRILATAAGANRFPPTAGTTPAVGALTQAEVIELLNQALGVALSARAQIRRPLDSNVEVTVSVVDTSGNILGIARTADGPVFGIDVSLQKARTANFFTRPDARTILQGLPDNAQGVVFADYVTAADAFLGRTAFDGAIAFSSRAVGNIDRPFFPDGQNGKSNGPLSVPFSQWSPFRTGLQVDAGLDIIVQHLGFVQNGNGDAPAGCVGGALVGNGLQIFSGGVPIFRGDTHIGAIGVSGDGIDQDDMTAFLGTHRAGLALGTGVGNAPKGIRSPNLKPRSVTLRYVQCPYKPFIRSRAQNVCSGL
;
A
#
# COMPACT_ATOMS: atom_id res chain seq x y z
N MET A 1 -25.48 -41.28 -19.89
CA MET A 1 -25.80 -39.84 -20.12
C MET A 1 -25.60 -38.93 -18.89
N ARG A 2 -25.43 -39.46 -17.65
CA ARG A 2 -25.29 -38.63 -16.42
C ARG A 2 -23.85 -38.28 -15.97
N ILE A 3 -22.81 -38.90 -16.54
CA ILE A 3 -21.40 -38.60 -16.21
C ILE A 3 -20.87 -37.39 -17.01
N GLY A 4 -21.35 -37.19 -18.24
CA GLY A 4 -20.95 -36.05 -19.08
C GLY A 4 -21.43 -34.68 -18.56
N ALA A 5 -22.60 -34.64 -17.92
CA ALA A 5 -23.13 -33.41 -17.31
C ALA A 5 -22.39 -33.01 -16.03
N LEU A 6 -21.92 -33.98 -15.23
CA LEU A 6 -21.13 -33.71 -14.02
C LEU A 6 -19.71 -33.22 -14.37
N LEU A 7 -19.08 -33.79 -15.40
CA LEU A 7 -17.78 -33.31 -15.88
C LEU A 7 -17.89 -31.92 -16.52
N ALA A 8 -18.96 -31.62 -17.26
CA ALA A 8 -19.20 -30.29 -17.80
C ALA A 8 -19.44 -29.23 -16.71
N ALA A 9 -20.11 -29.58 -15.61
CA ALA A 9 -20.29 -28.69 -14.45
C ALA A 9 -18.98 -28.46 -13.66
N LEU A 10 -18.14 -29.49 -13.52
CA LEU A 10 -16.81 -29.37 -12.88
C LEU A 10 -15.80 -28.60 -13.75
N LEU A 11 -15.86 -28.73 -15.08
CA LEU A 11 -15.05 -27.94 -16.01
C LEU A 11 -15.57 -26.49 -16.16
N ALA A 12 -16.88 -26.26 -16.06
CA ALA A 12 -17.45 -24.90 -15.99
C ALA A 12 -17.08 -24.19 -14.67
N ALA A 13 -17.02 -24.92 -13.54
CA ALA A 13 -16.57 -24.38 -12.26
C ALA A 13 -15.05 -24.13 -12.19
N ALA A 14 -14.26 -24.85 -12.98
CA ALA A 14 -12.81 -24.64 -13.09
C ALA A 14 -12.43 -23.52 -14.08
N GLY A 15 -13.31 -23.18 -15.02
CA GLY A 15 -13.08 -22.15 -16.06
C GLY A 15 -13.67 -20.77 -15.79
N ALA A 16 -14.42 -20.58 -14.69
CA ALA A 16 -15.22 -19.37 -14.43
C ALA A 16 -14.96 -18.69 -13.07
N ARG A 17 -13.74 -18.80 -12.50
CA ARG A 17 -13.41 -18.22 -11.18
C ARG A 17 -12.39 -17.08 -11.20
N ALA A 18 -12.33 -16.30 -12.27
CA ALA A 18 -11.64 -15.02 -12.29
C ALA A 18 -12.66 -13.92 -12.63
N ASN A 19 -12.85 -12.96 -11.72
CA ASN A 19 -13.72 -11.77 -11.82
C ASN A 19 -15.17 -11.87 -11.32
N VAL A 20 -15.43 -12.62 -10.25
CA VAL A 20 -16.74 -12.59 -9.57
C VAL A 20 -16.72 -11.50 -8.49
N ILE A 21 -17.82 -10.77 -8.36
CA ILE A 21 -18.09 -9.89 -7.21
C ILE A 21 -17.83 -10.69 -5.93
N PRO A 22 -17.05 -10.19 -4.96
CA PRO A 22 -16.88 -10.88 -3.69
C PRO A 22 -18.23 -11.26 -3.10
N ALA A 23 -18.33 -12.46 -2.52
CA ALA A 23 -19.54 -12.84 -1.80
C ALA A 23 -19.80 -11.80 -0.69
N GLU A 24 -21.08 -11.55 -0.38
CA GLU A 24 -21.47 -10.69 0.73
C GLU A 24 -21.14 -11.38 2.04
N GLU A 25 -19.90 -11.19 2.48
CA GLU A 25 -19.32 -11.80 3.67
C GLU A 25 -18.66 -10.67 4.49
N ASN A 26 -18.95 -10.65 5.77
CA ASN A 26 -18.38 -9.74 6.76
C ASN A 26 -18.29 -10.47 8.11
N LEU A 27 -17.39 -10.02 8.96
CA LEU A 27 -17.35 -10.49 10.35
C LEU A 27 -18.51 -9.88 11.12
N ASP A 28 -19.30 -10.69 11.80
CA ASP A 28 -20.23 -10.20 12.82
C ASP A 28 -19.51 -9.90 14.15
N ALA A 29 -20.20 -9.22 15.08
CA ALA A 29 -19.60 -8.83 16.36
C ALA A 29 -19.18 -10.04 17.21
N ALA A 30 -19.91 -11.17 17.13
CA ALA A 30 -19.59 -12.38 17.88
C ALA A 30 -18.37 -13.11 17.31
N GLU A 31 -18.20 -13.08 15.99
CA GLU A 31 -17.01 -13.59 15.31
C GLU A 31 -15.77 -12.76 15.63
N VAL A 32 -15.90 -11.42 15.66
CA VAL A 32 -14.82 -10.53 16.11
C VAL A 32 -14.45 -10.84 17.57
N GLU A 33 -15.45 -11.02 18.44
CA GLU A 33 -15.23 -11.43 19.83
C GLU A 33 -14.51 -12.79 19.92
N GLN A 34 -14.92 -13.76 19.10
CA GLN A 34 -14.28 -15.08 19.03
C GLN A 34 -12.81 -14.95 18.62
N ILE A 35 -12.48 -14.16 17.60
CA ILE A 35 -11.11 -13.93 17.14
C ILE A 35 -10.26 -13.35 18.28
N VAL A 36 -10.79 -12.33 18.98
CA VAL A 36 -10.11 -11.69 20.12
C VAL A 36 -9.89 -12.70 21.26
N ARG A 37 -10.91 -13.47 21.65
CA ARG A 37 -10.81 -14.50 22.70
C ARG A 37 -9.80 -15.60 22.37
N GLN A 38 -9.74 -16.03 21.11
CA GLN A 38 -8.76 -17.02 20.67
C GLN A 38 -7.31 -16.51 20.82
N ALA A 39 -7.06 -15.25 20.46
CA ALA A 39 -5.76 -14.62 20.66
C ALA A 39 -5.44 -14.45 22.16
N ILE A 40 -6.39 -13.98 22.98
CA ILE A 40 -6.20 -13.82 24.44
C ILE A 40 -5.87 -15.16 25.10
N ALA A 41 -6.60 -16.23 24.78
CA ALA A 41 -6.33 -17.54 25.35
C ALA A 41 -4.89 -18.00 25.08
N GLU A 42 -4.41 -17.83 23.85
CA GLU A 42 -3.04 -18.18 23.48
C GLU A 42 -2.01 -17.30 24.19
N ALA A 43 -2.27 -16.01 24.29
CA ALA A 43 -1.43 -15.05 25.02
C ALA A 43 -1.31 -15.41 26.52
N GLN A 44 -2.43 -15.75 27.16
CA GLN A 44 -2.47 -16.19 28.56
C GLN A 44 -1.71 -17.50 28.76
N ALA A 45 -1.93 -18.50 27.90
CA ALA A 45 -1.25 -19.79 27.97
C ALA A 45 0.28 -19.67 27.80
N ARG A 46 0.74 -18.59 27.18
CA ARG A 46 2.17 -18.28 26.97
C ARG A 46 2.77 -17.33 27.99
N LEU A 47 1.95 -16.76 28.90
CA LEU A 47 2.37 -15.70 29.80
C LEU A 47 2.93 -14.49 29.04
N GLN A 48 2.30 -14.13 27.92
CA GLN A 48 2.70 -13.03 27.05
C GLN A 48 1.46 -12.17 26.76
N PRO A 49 1.03 -11.31 27.70
CA PRO A 49 -0.10 -10.41 27.49
C PRO A 49 0.12 -9.51 26.27
N ALA A 50 -0.93 -9.28 25.49
CA ALA A 50 -0.83 -8.62 24.19
C ALA A 50 -1.89 -7.53 23.99
N THR A 51 -1.59 -6.62 23.06
CA THR A 51 -2.58 -5.75 22.42
C THR A 51 -3.01 -6.37 21.10
N ILE A 52 -4.31 -6.51 20.89
CA ILE A 52 -4.93 -7.22 19.76
C ILE A 52 -5.86 -6.25 19.03
N ALA A 53 -5.74 -6.17 17.71
CA ALA A 53 -6.66 -5.42 16.86
C ALA A 53 -7.26 -6.31 15.78
N VAL A 54 -8.52 -6.07 15.44
CA VAL A 54 -9.22 -6.71 14.32
C VAL A 54 -9.77 -5.62 13.42
N THR A 55 -9.57 -5.75 12.11
CA THR A 55 -10.13 -4.83 11.11
C THR A 55 -10.95 -5.59 10.08
N ASP A 56 -11.93 -4.92 9.47
CA ASP A 56 -12.54 -5.43 8.23
C ASP A 56 -11.63 -5.19 7.01
N ARG A 57 -12.11 -5.57 5.83
CA ARG A 57 -11.34 -5.48 4.58
C ARG A 57 -11.03 -4.05 4.14
N VAL A 58 -11.86 -3.06 4.49
CA VAL A 58 -11.64 -1.65 4.14
C VAL A 58 -11.05 -0.82 5.29
N GLY A 59 -10.64 -1.50 6.36
CA GLY A 59 -9.83 -0.95 7.44
C GLY A 59 -10.63 -0.35 8.58
N ASN A 60 -11.95 -0.60 8.67
CA ASN A 60 -12.68 -0.27 9.88
C ASN A 60 -12.14 -1.12 11.03
N VAL A 61 -11.80 -0.50 12.15
CA VAL A 61 -11.33 -1.22 13.34
C VAL A 61 -12.55 -1.75 14.09
N LEU A 62 -12.65 -3.07 14.17
CA LEU A 62 -13.79 -3.79 14.73
C LEU A 62 -13.61 -4.10 16.22
N ALA A 63 -12.35 -4.22 16.65
CA ALA A 63 -11.99 -4.35 18.05
C ALA A 63 -10.54 -3.90 18.24
N VAL A 64 -10.27 -3.26 19.37
CA VAL A 64 -8.94 -3.15 19.96
C VAL A 64 -9.05 -3.61 21.40
N TYR A 65 -8.29 -4.63 21.77
CA TYR A 65 -8.26 -5.17 23.13
C TYR A 65 -6.83 -5.09 23.67
N GLN A 66 -6.66 -4.52 24.85
CA GLN A 66 -5.38 -4.46 25.55
C GLN A 66 -5.48 -5.33 26.80
N MET A 67 -4.72 -6.43 26.82
CA MET A 67 -4.68 -7.32 27.98
C MET A 67 -4.02 -6.61 29.17
N THR A 68 -4.48 -6.94 30.38
CA THR A 68 -3.81 -6.50 31.62
C THR A 68 -2.37 -6.99 31.61
N GLY A 69 -1.42 -6.06 31.77
CA GLY A 69 0.02 -6.36 31.76
C GLY A 69 0.66 -6.39 30.37
N ALA A 70 -0.08 -6.13 29.29
CA ALA A 70 0.52 -5.97 27.96
C ALA A 70 1.37 -4.69 27.92
N PRO A 71 2.49 -4.66 27.16
CA PRO A 71 3.25 -3.43 26.95
C PRO A 71 2.36 -2.30 26.39
N PRO A 72 2.32 -1.12 27.02
CA PRO A 72 1.49 -0.01 26.55
C PRO A 72 2.05 0.65 25.28
N THR A 73 3.35 0.48 25.03
CA THR A 73 4.07 1.02 23.88
C THR A 73 4.93 -0.05 23.24
N ALA A 74 5.26 0.15 21.98
CA ALA A 74 6.28 -0.56 21.24
C ALA A 74 7.34 0.43 20.73
N THR A 75 8.60 0.01 20.68
CA THR A 75 9.67 0.80 20.04
C THR A 75 9.80 0.39 18.58
N VAL A 76 9.77 1.37 17.67
CA VAL A 76 10.04 1.12 16.25
C VAL A 76 11.51 0.76 16.08
N SER A 77 11.80 -0.43 15.57
CA SER A 77 13.15 -0.96 15.42
C SER A 77 13.45 -1.33 13.97
N ALA A 78 14.60 -0.88 13.45
CA ALA A 78 15.07 -1.28 12.12
C ALA A 78 15.71 -2.68 12.10
N GLY A 79 15.71 -3.41 13.22
CA GLY A 79 16.41 -4.69 13.39
C GLY A 79 17.93 -4.58 13.30
N ARG A 80 18.47 -3.36 13.33
CA ARG A 80 19.89 -3.01 13.36
C ARG A 80 20.06 -1.59 13.87
N THR A 81 21.29 -1.21 14.22
CA THR A 81 21.62 0.19 14.48
C THR A 81 21.49 1.01 13.19
N VAL A 82 20.75 2.12 13.31
CA VAL A 82 20.62 3.18 12.32
C VAL A 82 21.06 4.49 12.98
N LEU A 83 21.78 5.33 12.23
CA LEU A 83 22.21 6.64 12.72
C LEU A 83 21.14 7.70 12.41
N SER A 84 20.93 8.64 13.33
CA SER A 84 20.11 9.82 13.13
C SER A 84 20.71 10.76 12.07
N PRO A 85 19.98 11.81 11.62
CA PRO A 85 20.56 12.84 10.75
C PRO A 85 21.86 13.45 11.33
N ALA A 86 21.94 13.60 12.66
CA ALA A 86 23.12 14.08 13.38
C ALA A 86 24.25 13.02 13.52
N GLY A 87 24.07 11.81 13.00
CA GLY A 87 25.07 10.73 13.06
C GLY A 87 25.12 9.97 14.39
N VAL A 88 24.10 10.12 15.24
CA VAL A 88 24.04 9.49 16.57
C VAL A 88 23.25 8.19 16.52
N ALA A 89 23.77 7.14 17.15
CA ALA A 89 23.08 5.86 17.25
C ALA A 89 21.95 5.91 18.29
N ASN A 90 20.85 5.21 18.03
CA ASN A 90 19.66 5.11 18.91
C ASN A 90 18.84 6.40 19.08
N ASP A 91 19.32 7.53 18.56
CA ASP A 91 18.49 8.72 18.38
C ASP A 91 17.38 8.47 17.34
N PRO A 92 16.25 9.19 17.41
CA PRO A 92 15.23 9.15 16.38
C PRO A 92 15.81 9.34 14.98
N ALA A 93 15.46 8.42 14.08
CA ALA A 93 15.93 8.43 12.70
C ALA A 93 14.75 8.09 11.78
N GLY A 94 14.10 9.12 11.23
CA GLY A 94 12.78 8.97 10.62
C GLY A 94 11.81 8.44 11.68
N LEU A 95 11.13 7.34 11.37
CA LEU A 95 10.28 6.64 12.33
C LEU A 95 11.05 5.67 13.24
N ALA A 96 12.29 5.31 12.90
CA ALA A 96 13.08 4.38 13.71
C ALA A 96 13.43 4.99 15.07
N ASN A 97 13.48 4.14 16.10
CA ASN A 97 13.75 4.47 17.50
C ASN A 97 12.66 5.31 18.18
N LEU A 98 11.53 5.61 17.50
CA LEU A 98 10.39 6.26 18.14
C LEU A 98 9.54 5.27 18.94
N PRO A 99 9.06 5.63 20.13
CA PRO A 99 8.02 4.89 20.82
C PRO A 99 6.66 5.16 20.15
N VAL A 100 5.86 4.11 20.00
CA VAL A 100 4.48 4.18 19.48
C VAL A 100 3.54 3.42 20.42
N PRO A 101 2.27 3.81 20.57
CA PRO A 101 1.31 3.02 21.34
C PRO A 101 1.19 1.59 20.79
N SER A 102 1.08 0.58 21.64
CA SER A 102 0.92 -0.80 21.15
C SER A 102 -0.41 -1.01 20.40
N THR A 103 -1.41 -0.17 20.68
CA THR A 103 -2.67 -0.11 19.92
C THR A 103 -2.47 0.32 18.48
N THR A 104 -1.60 1.30 18.20
CA THR A 104 -1.31 1.72 16.81
C THR A 104 -0.50 0.67 16.06
N ALA A 105 0.45 0.01 16.73
CA ALA A 105 1.19 -1.12 16.18
C ALA A 105 0.26 -2.28 15.80
N ALA A 106 -0.64 -2.69 16.69
CA ALA A 106 -1.61 -3.75 16.43
C ALA A 106 -2.57 -3.40 15.27
N ILE A 107 -3.09 -2.16 15.23
CA ILE A 107 -3.94 -1.71 14.12
C ILE A 107 -3.17 -1.73 12.79
N ALA A 108 -1.95 -1.19 12.74
CA ALA A 108 -1.14 -1.19 11.52
C ALA A 108 -0.84 -2.60 11.01
N LYS A 109 -0.58 -3.56 11.92
CA LYS A 109 -0.43 -4.99 11.60
C LYS A 109 -1.73 -5.57 11.00
N ALA A 110 -2.88 -5.30 11.61
CA ALA A 110 -4.18 -5.77 11.11
C ALA A 110 -4.48 -5.19 9.72
N VAL A 111 -4.42 -3.87 9.57
CA VAL A 111 -4.63 -3.17 8.28
C VAL A 111 -3.72 -3.74 7.21
N THR A 112 -2.47 -4.05 7.52
CA THR A 112 -1.53 -4.64 6.54
C THR A 112 -2.00 -6.01 6.04
N GLY A 113 -2.44 -6.90 6.95
CA GLY A 113 -2.99 -8.20 6.57
C GLY A 113 -4.21 -8.05 5.65
N ALA A 114 -5.13 -7.13 6.00
CA ALA A 114 -6.34 -6.89 5.23
C ALA A 114 -6.03 -6.27 3.85
N TYR A 115 -5.16 -5.26 3.80
CA TYR A 115 -4.98 -4.43 2.62
C TYR A 115 -4.10 -5.06 1.56
N LEU A 116 -3.12 -5.88 1.93
CA LEU A 116 -2.25 -6.60 0.99
C LEU A 116 -2.89 -7.87 0.43
N SER A 117 -4.02 -8.30 0.97
CA SER A 117 -4.72 -9.52 0.60
C SER A 117 -5.89 -9.27 -0.35
N SER A 118 -6.32 -10.32 -1.05
CA SER A 118 -7.44 -10.32 -1.99
C SER A 118 -8.02 -11.73 -2.15
N GLY A 119 -8.99 -11.93 -3.05
CA GLY A 119 -9.43 -13.27 -3.44
C GLY A 119 -8.38 -14.09 -4.19
N GLY A 120 -7.36 -13.46 -4.77
CA GLY A 120 -6.30 -14.11 -5.56
C GLY A 120 -4.97 -14.30 -4.82
N ASN A 121 -4.75 -13.61 -3.69
CA ASN A 121 -3.52 -13.68 -2.92
C ASN A 121 -3.78 -13.38 -1.43
N ALA A 122 -3.11 -14.09 -0.53
CA ALA A 122 -3.14 -13.83 0.90
C ALA A 122 -1.73 -13.52 1.40
N PHE A 123 -1.51 -12.26 1.78
CA PHE A 123 -0.23 -11.74 2.27
C PHE A 123 -0.37 -11.30 3.72
N SER A 124 0.71 -11.49 4.47
CA SER A 124 0.80 -11.12 5.89
C SER A 124 1.83 -10.00 6.07
N THR A 125 2.01 -9.55 7.31
CA THR A 125 3.12 -8.65 7.65
C THR A 125 4.49 -9.28 7.42
N ARG A 126 4.65 -10.62 7.43
CA ARG A 126 5.91 -11.26 6.98
C ARG A 126 6.15 -11.09 5.49
N THR A 127 5.10 -11.19 4.68
CA THR A 127 5.21 -10.93 3.25
C THR A 127 5.63 -9.49 3.02
N ALA A 128 4.99 -8.53 3.71
CA ALA A 128 5.36 -7.13 3.69
C ALA A 128 6.82 -6.94 4.10
N SER A 129 7.25 -7.55 5.20
CA SER A 129 8.63 -7.51 5.70
C SER A 129 9.66 -7.88 4.62
N GLN A 130 9.41 -8.96 3.88
CA GLN A 130 10.33 -9.45 2.87
C GLN A 130 10.48 -8.49 1.68
N ILE A 131 9.41 -7.83 1.26
CA ILE A 131 9.33 -7.09 0.00
C ILE A 131 9.61 -5.59 0.12
N VAL A 132 9.95 -5.11 1.32
CA VAL A 132 10.25 -3.69 1.58
C VAL A 132 11.71 -3.39 1.91
N GLN A 133 12.56 -4.41 1.94
CA GLN A 133 13.94 -4.28 2.41
C GLN A 133 14.92 -3.87 1.30
N GLU A 134 16.16 -3.58 1.70
CA GLU A 134 17.25 -3.11 0.82
C GLU A 134 17.64 -4.13 -0.24
N ASN A 135 17.32 -5.41 0.00
CA ASN A 135 17.57 -6.53 -0.90
C ASN A 135 16.37 -7.49 -0.86
N PHE A 136 16.09 -8.12 -2.00
CA PHE A 136 15.07 -9.13 -2.18
C PHE A 136 15.74 -10.47 -2.55
N ASN A 137 15.88 -11.43 -1.64
CA ASN A 137 15.38 -11.50 -0.27
C ASN A 137 16.27 -10.76 0.77
N PRO A 138 15.74 -10.47 1.97
CA PRO A 138 16.52 -9.96 3.10
C PRO A 138 17.78 -10.79 3.37
N GLY A 139 18.91 -10.11 3.61
CA GLY A 139 20.22 -10.73 3.83
C GLY A 139 20.95 -11.19 2.57
N SER A 140 20.31 -11.16 1.40
CA SER A 140 20.98 -11.41 0.12
C SER A 140 21.86 -10.23 -0.24
N LYS A 141 22.99 -10.49 -0.92
CA LYS A 141 23.86 -9.45 -1.48
C LYS A 141 23.81 -9.50 -2.99
N PHE A 142 24.04 -8.35 -3.62
CA PHE A 142 24.13 -8.19 -5.06
C PHE A 142 22.83 -8.49 -5.82
N LEU A 143 21.69 -8.35 -5.13
CA LEU A 143 20.34 -8.48 -5.70
C LEU A 143 19.56 -7.19 -5.49
N GLU A 144 18.60 -6.93 -6.36
CA GLU A 144 17.68 -5.80 -6.29
C GLU A 144 16.99 -5.68 -4.93
N GLY A 145 16.61 -4.46 -4.56
CA GLY A 145 15.76 -4.21 -3.39
C GLY A 145 14.36 -4.79 -3.53
N GLY A 146 13.66 -4.88 -2.41
CA GLY A 146 12.26 -5.29 -2.35
C GLY A 146 11.38 -4.56 -3.38
N PRO A 147 10.45 -5.26 -4.07
CA PRO A 147 9.65 -4.66 -5.13
C PRO A 147 8.74 -3.54 -4.61
N LEU A 148 8.28 -3.65 -3.35
CA LEU A 148 7.42 -2.65 -2.71
C LEU A 148 8.19 -1.83 -1.66
N PHE A 149 9.50 -1.68 -1.83
CA PHE A 149 10.34 -0.78 -1.03
C PHE A 149 9.67 0.60 -0.85
N GLY A 150 9.41 1.00 0.40
CA GLY A 150 8.73 2.27 0.73
C GLY A 150 7.21 2.20 0.83
N VAL A 151 6.56 1.04 0.60
CA VAL A 151 5.08 0.92 0.72
C VAL A 151 4.58 1.13 2.16
N GLN A 152 5.46 1.01 3.16
CA GLN A 152 5.12 1.30 4.55
C GLN A 152 4.65 2.74 4.73
N ILE A 153 5.12 3.65 3.87
CA ILE A 153 4.76 5.07 3.87
C ILE A 153 3.58 5.31 2.91
N SER A 154 2.52 4.55 3.13
CA SER A 154 1.23 4.66 2.46
C SER A 154 0.11 4.46 3.48
N GLN A 155 -1.14 4.76 3.10
CA GLN A 155 -2.27 4.81 4.05
C GLN A 155 -2.00 5.77 5.21
N LEU A 156 -1.25 6.84 4.92
CA LEU A 156 -0.77 7.76 5.94
C LEU A 156 -1.95 8.43 6.67
N PRO A 157 -1.80 8.78 7.96
CA PRO A 157 -2.86 9.44 8.71
C PRO A 157 -3.34 10.77 8.11
N CYS A 158 -2.45 11.43 7.36
CA CYS A 158 -2.67 12.68 6.65
C CYS A 158 -3.18 12.52 5.21
N SER A 159 -3.36 11.29 4.70
CA SER A 159 -3.88 11.10 3.35
C SER A 159 -5.20 11.87 3.18
N ASP A 160 -5.28 12.63 2.09
CA ASP A 160 -6.48 13.35 1.66
C ASP A 160 -7.46 12.44 0.88
N LEU A 161 -7.09 11.18 0.64
CA LEU A 161 -7.93 10.17 0.04
C LEU A 161 -8.55 9.23 1.09
N SER A 162 -7.77 8.79 2.08
CA SER A 162 -8.23 7.80 3.04
C SER A 162 -9.34 8.38 3.93
N ALA A 163 -10.42 7.61 4.09
CA ALA A 163 -11.53 8.00 4.94
C ALA A 163 -11.10 8.04 6.41
N ARG A 164 -11.60 9.03 7.13
CA ARG A 164 -11.37 9.21 8.56
C ARG A 164 -12.46 8.52 9.38
N PHE A 165 -12.22 8.41 10.67
CA PHE A 165 -13.20 7.95 11.63
C PHE A 165 -14.17 9.08 11.98
N ALA A 166 -15.46 8.78 12.15
CA ALA A 166 -16.53 9.78 12.14
C ALA A 166 -16.48 10.80 13.29
N SER A 167 -15.88 10.48 14.45
CA SER A 167 -15.76 11.42 15.56
C SER A 167 -14.80 12.59 15.28
N ASP A 168 -14.00 12.50 14.22
CA ASP A 168 -12.92 13.45 13.92
C ASP A 168 -13.27 14.40 12.76
N ALA A 169 -14.45 14.26 12.15
CA ALA A 169 -14.77 14.89 10.88
C ALA A 169 -15.72 16.10 11.05
N GLY A 170 -15.20 17.31 10.87
CA GLY A 170 -15.98 18.54 10.64
C GLY A 170 -16.64 18.61 9.24
N GLY A 171 -17.01 17.47 8.64
CA GLY A 171 -17.60 17.38 7.30
C GLY A 171 -17.86 15.94 6.84
N THR A 172 -18.91 15.72 6.05
CA THR A 172 -19.52 14.44 5.66
C THR A 172 -18.55 13.41 5.05
N ILE A 173 -18.02 12.51 5.88
CA ILE A 173 -17.48 11.20 5.48
C ILE A 173 -18.12 10.17 6.41
N ASP A 174 -18.75 9.15 5.84
CA ASP A 174 -19.43 8.10 6.61
C ASP A 174 -18.43 7.29 7.46
N ALA A 175 -18.85 6.94 8.67
CA ALA A 175 -18.06 6.20 9.65
C ALA A 175 -17.47 4.88 9.10
N THR A 176 -18.09 4.27 8.09
CA THR A 176 -17.86 2.88 7.70
C THR A 176 -17.24 2.68 6.30
N ILE A 177 -17.21 3.72 5.46
CA ILE A 177 -16.58 3.61 4.13
C ILE A 177 -15.05 3.64 4.22
N GLY A 178 -14.38 2.95 3.30
CA GLY A 178 -12.91 2.99 3.19
C GLY A 178 -12.36 3.50 1.84
N PRO A 179 -11.04 3.32 1.60
CA PRO A 179 -10.08 2.77 2.55
C PRO A 179 -9.92 3.68 3.77
N LYS A 180 -9.82 3.12 4.98
CA LYS A 180 -9.43 3.86 6.19
C LYS A 180 -7.93 4.10 6.23
N ARG A 181 -7.52 5.20 6.87
CA ARG A 181 -6.11 5.49 7.19
C ARG A 181 -5.54 4.45 8.16
N SER A 182 -4.22 4.29 8.17
CA SER A 182 -3.47 3.47 9.15
C SER A 182 -2.61 4.38 10.03
N PRO A 183 -2.49 4.14 11.34
CA PRO A 183 -1.77 5.04 12.24
C PRO A 183 -0.26 5.12 11.99
N LEU A 184 0.33 4.05 11.44
CA LEU A 184 1.77 3.94 11.17
C LEU A 184 2.06 3.59 9.71
N GLY A 185 1.06 3.70 8.83
CA GLY A 185 1.11 3.13 7.49
C GLY A 185 1.10 1.60 7.50
N LEU A 186 1.78 0.95 6.55
CA LEU A 186 1.83 -0.52 6.50
C LEU A 186 3.00 -1.09 7.32
N SER A 187 2.80 -2.28 7.88
CA SER A 187 3.71 -2.93 8.82
C SER A 187 4.50 -4.06 8.17
N GLY A 188 5.82 -4.08 8.42
CA GLY A 188 6.66 -5.25 8.15
C GLY A 188 6.85 -6.15 9.36
N ASP A 189 6.16 -5.88 10.48
CA ASP A 189 6.38 -6.55 11.74
C ASP A 189 5.49 -7.78 11.88
N PRO A 190 6.02 -9.00 12.14
CA PRO A 190 5.20 -10.20 12.30
C PRO A 190 4.07 -10.01 13.31
N GLY A 191 2.88 -10.57 13.01
CA GLY A 191 1.69 -10.43 13.86
C GLY A 191 0.43 -9.96 13.13
N GLY A 192 0.52 -9.59 11.85
CA GLY A 192 -0.64 -9.25 11.02
C GLY A 192 -1.01 -10.36 10.05
N LEU A 193 -2.20 -10.95 10.20
CA LEU A 193 -2.69 -12.07 9.37
C LEU A 193 -4.09 -11.78 8.81
N PRO A 194 -4.33 -12.06 7.52
CA PRO A 194 -5.65 -11.88 6.92
C PRO A 194 -6.65 -12.94 7.39
N LEU A 195 -7.92 -12.55 7.49
CA LEU A 195 -9.05 -13.37 7.92
C LEU A 195 -9.99 -13.64 6.74
N TYR A 196 -10.36 -14.90 6.55
CA TYR A 196 -11.18 -15.35 5.43
C TYR A 196 -12.38 -16.17 5.91
N GLN A 197 -13.55 -15.91 5.32
CA GLN A 197 -14.77 -16.65 5.53
C GLN A 197 -15.27 -17.18 4.19
N ASN A 198 -15.51 -18.49 4.11
CA ASN A 198 -15.93 -19.14 2.86
C ASN A 198 -15.02 -18.86 1.65
N GLY A 199 -13.74 -18.55 1.90
CA GLY A 199 -12.77 -18.18 0.86
C GLY A 199 -12.77 -16.70 0.47
N THR A 200 -13.65 -15.88 1.04
CA THR A 200 -13.70 -14.42 0.87
C THR A 200 -12.88 -13.75 1.98
N LEU A 201 -12.05 -12.78 1.61
CA LEU A 201 -11.34 -11.94 2.58
C LEU A 201 -12.34 -11.02 3.30
N VAL A 202 -12.46 -11.16 4.62
CA VAL A 202 -13.40 -10.40 5.46
C VAL A 202 -12.70 -9.40 6.39
N GLY A 203 -11.39 -9.51 6.55
CA GLY A 203 -10.64 -8.63 7.45
C GLY A 203 -9.24 -9.13 7.76
N ALA A 204 -8.72 -8.73 8.91
CA ALA A 204 -7.44 -9.18 9.44
C ALA A 204 -7.34 -9.01 10.96
N ILE A 205 -6.43 -9.77 11.56
CA ILE A 205 -5.99 -9.60 12.94
C ILE A 205 -4.56 -9.04 12.96
N GLY A 206 -4.27 -8.18 13.94
CA GLY A 206 -2.95 -7.66 14.25
C GLY A 206 -2.66 -7.79 15.74
N VAL A 207 -1.44 -8.21 16.10
CA VAL A 207 -1.04 -8.42 17.50
C VAL A 207 0.29 -7.75 17.79
N GLU A 208 0.38 -7.08 18.94
CA GLU A 208 1.61 -6.54 19.51
C GLU A 208 1.74 -7.04 20.96
N ALA A 209 2.70 -7.93 21.23
CA ALA A 209 2.91 -8.51 22.55
C ALA A 209 4.32 -8.24 23.11
N ASN A 210 5.31 -8.06 22.23
CA ASN A 210 6.71 -8.01 22.63
C ASN A 210 7.26 -6.59 22.85
N GLY A 211 6.51 -5.54 22.49
CA GLY A 211 6.91 -4.14 22.69
C GLY A 211 7.92 -3.65 21.64
N VAL A 212 8.03 -4.30 20.49
CA VAL A 212 8.96 -3.94 19.42
C VAL A 212 8.26 -4.00 18.07
N TYR A 213 8.08 -2.84 17.44
CA TYR A 213 7.52 -2.73 16.09
C TYR A 213 8.65 -2.77 15.05
N THR A 214 8.87 -3.92 14.41
CA THR A 214 10.10 -4.19 13.64
C THR A 214 9.89 -4.73 12.22
N ILE A 215 10.95 -5.25 11.63
CA ILE A 215 10.98 -6.04 10.40
C ILE A 215 11.80 -7.32 10.64
N ASP A 216 11.50 -8.37 9.89
CA ASP A 216 12.24 -9.62 9.86
C ASP A 216 13.37 -9.55 8.82
N ARG A 217 14.59 -9.34 9.30
CA ARG A 217 15.78 -9.19 8.45
C ARG A 217 16.40 -10.52 8.00
N ASP A 218 15.94 -11.66 8.52
CA ASP A 218 16.54 -12.96 8.19
C ASP A 218 15.52 -13.91 7.55
N ILE A 219 15.56 -13.96 6.22
CA ILE A 219 14.69 -14.85 5.44
C ILE A 219 15.04 -16.34 5.59
N ARG A 220 16.21 -16.68 6.17
CA ARG A 220 16.76 -18.05 6.14
C ARG A 220 16.30 -18.88 7.33
N ASN A 221 15.87 -18.24 8.41
CA ASN A 221 15.39 -18.92 9.59
C ASN A 221 13.89 -19.25 9.48
N ARG A 222 13.36 -19.96 10.48
CA ARG A 222 11.94 -19.94 10.83
C ARG A 222 11.87 -19.77 12.33
N ASP A 223 11.34 -18.65 12.78
CA ASP A 223 11.28 -18.32 14.20
C ASP A 223 9.92 -18.69 14.82
N ARG A 224 9.77 -18.39 16.11
CA ARG A 224 8.52 -18.52 16.87
C ARG A 224 8.15 -17.17 17.46
N ASN A 225 8.07 -16.14 16.62
CA ASN A 225 7.65 -14.81 17.02
C ASN A 225 6.30 -14.86 17.77
N VAL A 226 6.26 -14.22 18.93
CA VAL A 226 5.11 -14.32 19.86
C VAL A 226 3.86 -13.64 19.32
N ASP A 227 4.01 -12.47 18.71
CA ASP A 227 2.92 -11.72 18.08
C ASP A 227 2.28 -12.55 16.97
N GLU A 228 3.11 -13.16 16.12
CA GLU A 228 2.64 -14.01 15.03
C GLU A 228 1.91 -15.27 15.52
N ILE A 229 2.38 -15.91 16.60
CA ILE A 229 1.73 -17.10 17.15
C ILE A 229 0.37 -16.75 17.77
N ILE A 230 0.29 -15.65 18.52
CA ILE A 230 -0.97 -15.17 19.11
C ILE A 230 -1.94 -14.76 17.99
N ALA A 231 -1.47 -14.05 16.97
CA ALA A 231 -2.29 -13.73 15.78
C ALA A 231 -2.79 -15.00 15.09
N THR A 232 -1.92 -16.01 14.94
CA THR A 232 -2.26 -17.30 14.34
C THR A 232 -3.40 -17.99 15.09
N ALA A 233 -3.42 -17.92 16.42
CA ALA A 233 -4.51 -18.46 17.23
C ALA A 233 -5.85 -17.80 16.88
N GLY A 234 -5.87 -16.47 16.72
CA GLY A 234 -7.05 -15.70 16.30
C GLY A 234 -7.56 -16.01 14.89
N THR A 235 -6.75 -16.65 14.03
CA THR A 235 -7.20 -17.06 12.68
C THR A 235 -7.98 -18.38 12.68
N ARG A 236 -8.22 -19.02 13.83
CA ARG A 236 -8.87 -20.33 13.88
C ARG A 236 -10.35 -20.23 13.48
N GLY A 237 -10.68 -20.85 12.35
CA GLY A 237 -12.00 -20.72 11.70
C GLY A 237 -12.02 -19.70 10.55
N PHE A 238 -11.00 -18.83 10.50
CA PHE A 238 -10.89 -17.72 9.55
C PHE A 238 -9.57 -17.74 8.76
N SER A 239 -8.91 -18.90 8.65
CA SER A 239 -7.58 -18.99 8.07
C SER A 239 -7.58 -18.77 6.56
N ALA A 240 -6.60 -18.03 6.05
CA ALA A 240 -6.42 -17.84 4.62
C ALA A 240 -6.31 -19.17 3.83
N PRO A 241 -6.99 -19.30 2.68
CA PRO A 241 -6.90 -20.52 1.87
C PRO A 241 -5.44 -20.81 1.45
N LYS A 242 -4.97 -22.03 1.75
CA LYS A 242 -3.58 -22.46 1.48
C LYS A 242 -3.14 -22.27 0.02
N GLY A 243 -4.07 -22.28 -0.92
CA GLY A 243 -3.82 -22.14 -2.35
C GLY A 243 -3.38 -20.73 -2.77
N ILE A 244 -3.72 -19.69 -1.99
CA ILE A 244 -3.43 -18.28 -2.31
C ILE A 244 -2.47 -17.61 -1.32
N GLN A 245 -2.05 -18.32 -0.27
CA GLN A 245 -1.03 -17.82 0.66
C GLN A 245 0.28 -17.49 -0.05
N ALA A 246 1.00 -16.46 0.44
CA ALA A 246 2.25 -15.97 -0.14
C ALA A 246 3.27 -17.08 -0.45
N SER A 247 3.34 -18.13 0.36
CA SER A 247 4.21 -19.30 0.15
C SER A 247 3.94 -20.10 -1.14
N ARG A 248 2.86 -19.79 -1.85
CA ARG A 248 2.51 -20.36 -3.16
C ARG A 248 2.73 -19.40 -4.33
N ILE A 249 3.20 -18.19 -4.05
CA ILE A 249 3.42 -17.13 -5.03
C ILE A 249 4.91 -16.88 -5.12
N ALA A 250 5.42 -16.83 -6.36
CA ALA A 250 6.81 -16.53 -6.64
C ALA A 250 6.93 -15.20 -7.39
N VAL A 251 7.86 -14.36 -6.94
CA VAL A 251 8.24 -13.10 -7.58
C VAL A 251 9.71 -13.21 -7.93
N ASP A 252 10.04 -12.98 -9.20
CA ASP A 252 11.40 -13.17 -9.74
C ASP A 252 12.03 -14.53 -9.36
N GLY A 253 11.23 -15.60 -9.43
CA GLY A 253 11.66 -16.96 -9.08
C GLY A 253 11.82 -17.24 -7.57
N ARG A 254 11.57 -16.26 -6.70
CA ARG A 254 11.67 -16.40 -5.24
C ARG A 254 10.27 -16.53 -4.62
N SER A 255 10.09 -17.53 -3.76
CA SER A 255 8.84 -17.70 -3.00
C SER A 255 8.69 -16.58 -1.95
N LEU A 256 7.47 -16.10 -1.78
CA LEU A 256 7.15 -15.16 -0.70
C LEU A 256 6.88 -15.90 0.62
N ARG A 257 7.17 -15.24 1.75
CA ARG A 257 6.97 -15.76 3.11
C ARG A 257 5.59 -15.35 3.61
N PHE A 258 4.76 -16.31 3.99
CA PHE A 258 3.42 -16.04 4.55
C PHE A 258 3.44 -16.05 6.09
N SER A 259 3.95 -17.11 6.70
CA SER A 259 4.08 -17.20 8.15
C SER A 259 5.10 -18.29 8.49
N ASP A 260 5.77 -18.14 9.63
CA ASP A 260 6.68 -19.17 10.15
C ASP A 260 5.98 -20.21 11.01
N VAL A 261 4.87 -19.80 11.61
CA VAL A 261 4.03 -20.62 12.46
C VAL A 261 2.71 -20.96 11.77
N GLY A 262 1.99 -21.92 12.35
CA GLY A 262 0.62 -22.22 11.94
C GLY A 262 -0.17 -22.75 13.13
N LEU A 263 -1.44 -23.12 12.91
CA LEU A 263 -2.32 -23.61 13.97
C LEU A 263 -1.79 -24.82 14.75
N LYS A 264 -0.83 -25.57 14.19
CA LYS A 264 -0.11 -26.66 14.89
C LYS A 264 0.86 -26.17 15.98
N ASN A 265 1.23 -24.90 15.96
CA ASN A 265 2.12 -24.25 16.92
C ASN A 265 1.36 -23.56 18.06
N VAL A 266 0.06 -23.36 17.88
CA VAL A 266 -0.89 -22.83 18.87
C VAL A 266 -1.17 -23.91 19.90
N ILE A 267 -1.08 -23.58 21.20
CA ILE A 267 -1.23 -24.53 22.30
C ILE A 267 -2.64 -24.53 22.90
N THR A 268 -3.47 -23.56 22.53
CA THR A 268 -4.87 -23.42 22.96
C THR A 268 -5.89 -23.89 21.92
N GLY A 269 -7.07 -24.26 22.41
CA GLY A 269 -8.21 -24.72 21.61
C GLY A 269 -9.45 -23.84 21.76
N THR A 270 -10.55 -24.24 21.14
CA THR A 270 -11.84 -23.53 21.22
C THR A 270 -12.38 -23.46 22.65
N ALA A 271 -12.19 -24.52 23.45
CA ALA A 271 -12.58 -24.52 24.87
C ALA A 271 -11.79 -23.47 25.69
N SER A 272 -10.50 -23.32 25.43
CA SER A 272 -9.67 -22.29 26.07
C SER A 272 -10.15 -20.89 25.73
N ALA A 273 -10.50 -20.64 24.46
CA ALA A 273 -11.04 -19.35 24.01
C ALA A 273 -12.41 -19.04 24.65
N ALA A 274 -13.29 -20.04 24.73
CA ALA A 274 -14.61 -19.89 25.35
C ALA A 274 -14.53 -19.61 26.86
N ALA A 275 -13.45 -20.04 27.53
CA ALA A 275 -13.22 -19.83 28.96
C ALA A 275 -12.59 -18.46 29.30
N VAL A 276 -12.14 -17.69 28.30
CA VAL A 276 -11.63 -16.33 28.53
C VAL A 276 -12.75 -15.48 29.14
N ASP A 277 -12.42 -14.63 30.11
CA ASP A 277 -13.31 -13.57 30.57
C ASP A 277 -12.72 -12.22 30.16
N LEU A 278 -13.41 -11.52 29.25
CA LEU A 278 -12.95 -10.25 28.70
C LEU A 278 -12.97 -9.12 29.74
N GLY A 279 -13.77 -9.22 30.80
CA GLY A 279 -13.82 -8.23 31.87
C GLY A 279 -12.63 -8.28 32.83
N THR A 280 -11.95 -9.42 32.91
CA THR A 280 -10.80 -9.63 33.80
C THR A 280 -9.47 -9.76 33.07
N ALA A 281 -9.48 -10.19 31.80
CA ALA A 281 -8.26 -10.33 31.01
C ALA A 281 -7.64 -9.00 30.53
N GLY A 282 -8.36 -7.88 30.62
CA GLY A 282 -7.98 -6.60 30.00
C GLY A 282 -9.18 -5.71 29.73
N SER A 283 -9.07 -4.83 28.73
CA SER A 283 -10.14 -3.91 28.35
C SER A 283 -10.13 -3.57 26.85
N PHE A 284 -11.23 -2.97 26.38
CA PHE A 284 -11.34 -2.38 25.05
C PHE A 284 -11.08 -0.86 25.13
N PRO A 285 -9.82 -0.39 24.99
CA PRO A 285 -9.53 1.04 25.10
C PRO A 285 -10.10 1.84 23.94
N THR A 286 -10.42 3.10 24.19
CA THR A 286 -10.60 4.08 23.11
C THR A 286 -9.26 4.36 22.46
N VAL A 287 -9.23 4.35 21.13
CA VAL A 287 -8.10 4.76 20.29
C VAL A 287 -8.59 5.91 19.41
N ASN A 288 -8.12 7.12 19.71
CA ASN A 288 -8.59 8.33 19.04
C ASN A 288 -8.44 8.20 17.52
N GLY A 289 -9.54 8.45 16.81
CA GLY A 289 -9.61 8.35 15.35
C GLY A 289 -9.56 6.96 14.74
N TYR A 290 -9.71 5.91 15.54
CA TYR A 290 -9.74 4.52 15.05
C TYR A 290 -10.83 3.67 15.69
N PHE A 291 -11.04 3.76 17.01
CA PHE A 291 -11.97 2.85 17.72
C PHE A 291 -12.46 3.46 19.04
N ASN A 292 -13.76 3.47 19.29
CA ASN A 292 -14.36 4.01 20.53
C ASN A 292 -15.56 3.21 21.04
N ALA A 293 -15.81 2.01 20.49
CA ALA A 293 -17.03 1.26 20.76
C ALA A 293 -17.05 0.56 22.13
N GLY A 294 -15.89 0.37 22.78
CA GLY A 294 -15.78 -0.31 24.08
C GLY A 294 -16.10 -1.82 24.06
N ALA A 295 -16.42 -2.37 22.90
CA ALA A 295 -16.73 -3.79 22.65
C ALA A 295 -16.53 -4.11 21.16
N PRO A 296 -16.45 -5.41 20.78
CA PRO A 296 -16.42 -5.83 19.38
C PRO A 296 -17.64 -5.33 18.60
N ILE A 297 -17.43 -4.90 17.36
CA ILE A 297 -18.49 -4.48 16.42
C ILE A 297 -18.41 -5.26 15.11
N ALA A 298 -19.52 -5.32 14.38
CA ALA A 298 -19.57 -5.95 13.07
C ALA A 298 -18.82 -5.13 12.00
N GLY A 299 -18.18 -5.82 11.06
CA GLY A 299 -17.53 -5.22 9.91
C GLY A 299 -18.45 -5.04 8.70
N GLN A 300 -17.94 -4.39 7.66
CA GLN A 300 -18.67 -4.17 6.41
C GLN A 300 -18.33 -5.21 5.33
N ALA A 301 -19.36 -5.63 4.59
CA ALA A 301 -19.18 -6.48 3.42
C ALA A 301 -18.52 -5.69 2.29
N PHE A 302 -17.40 -6.19 1.76
CA PHE A 302 -16.63 -5.52 0.73
C PHE A 302 -17.30 -5.62 -0.65
N GLY A 303 -17.33 -4.50 -1.38
CA GLY A 303 -17.95 -4.45 -2.71
C GLY A 303 -19.41 -3.98 -2.71
N PHE A 304 -19.89 -3.56 -1.55
CA PHE A 304 -21.23 -3.00 -1.32
C PHE A 304 -21.12 -1.56 -0.82
N THR A 305 -22.25 -0.84 -0.89
CA THR A 305 -22.34 0.60 -0.55
C THR A 305 -21.74 0.93 0.82
N THR A 306 -21.93 0.07 1.82
CA THR A 306 -21.43 0.30 3.18
C THR A 306 -19.90 0.25 3.30
N SER A 307 -19.22 -0.51 2.44
CA SER A 307 -17.75 -0.50 2.35
C SER A 307 -17.18 0.72 1.61
N GLY A 308 -18.03 1.47 0.90
CA GLY A 308 -17.63 2.57 0.03
C GLY A 308 -16.98 2.13 -1.28
N ILE A 309 -17.19 0.89 -1.70
CA ILE A 309 -16.70 0.35 -2.98
C ILE A 309 -17.85 -0.37 -3.64
N LEU A 310 -18.31 0.09 -4.80
CA LEU A 310 -19.42 -0.53 -5.51
C LEU A 310 -19.26 -0.39 -7.04
N PRO A 311 -20.06 -1.08 -7.86
CA PRO A 311 -20.10 -0.87 -9.31
C PRO A 311 -20.31 0.60 -9.65
N ASP A 312 -19.89 1.04 -10.83
CA ASP A 312 -20.10 2.42 -11.25
C ASP A 312 -21.60 2.71 -11.48
N PRO A 313 -22.25 3.54 -10.63
CA PRO A 313 -23.66 3.85 -10.81
C PRO A 313 -23.91 4.86 -11.94
N ASP A 314 -22.88 5.62 -12.32
CA ASP A 314 -22.99 6.75 -13.24
C ASP A 314 -22.68 6.34 -14.71
N GLY A 315 -22.17 5.12 -14.92
CA GLY A 315 -21.97 4.55 -16.25
C GLY A 315 -20.79 5.14 -17.04
N PHE A 316 -19.79 5.72 -16.37
CA PHE A 316 -18.53 6.14 -16.97
C PHE A 316 -17.68 4.97 -17.47
N TYR A 317 -17.80 3.80 -16.83
CA TYR A 317 -17.00 2.61 -17.14
C TYR A 317 -17.89 1.48 -17.69
N PRO A 318 -17.69 1.05 -18.95
CA PRO A 318 -18.54 0.06 -19.59
C PRO A 318 -18.30 -1.38 -19.10
N ASP A 319 -17.13 -1.68 -18.52
CA ASP A 319 -16.82 -3.02 -18.04
C ASP A 319 -17.43 -3.25 -16.64
N PRO A 320 -18.32 -4.25 -16.47
CA PRO A 320 -19.03 -4.49 -15.21
C PRO A 320 -18.13 -4.97 -14.06
N ARG A 321 -16.85 -5.25 -14.33
CA ARG A 321 -15.85 -5.60 -13.32
C ARG A 321 -15.17 -4.37 -12.70
N VAL A 322 -15.43 -3.18 -13.25
CA VAL A 322 -14.91 -1.93 -12.70
C VAL A 322 -15.73 -1.52 -11.48
N ARG A 323 -15.05 -0.99 -10.47
CA ARG A 323 -15.62 -0.45 -9.24
C ARG A 323 -15.11 0.98 -9.05
N ILE A 324 -15.93 1.77 -8.37
CA ILE A 324 -15.60 3.13 -7.95
C ILE A 324 -15.47 3.20 -6.43
N LEU A 325 -14.95 4.32 -5.94
CA LEU A 325 -15.02 4.67 -4.54
C LEU A 325 -16.28 5.49 -4.32
N ALA A 326 -17.15 5.06 -3.42
CA ALA A 326 -18.44 5.69 -3.17
C ALA A 326 -18.49 6.37 -1.80
N THR A 327 -19.27 7.44 -1.73
CA THR A 327 -19.79 7.97 -0.47
C THR A 327 -20.80 6.97 0.10
N ALA A 328 -21.21 7.12 1.35
CA ALA A 328 -22.26 6.26 1.89
C ALA A 328 -23.64 6.48 1.26
N ALA A 329 -23.86 7.65 0.65
CA ALA A 329 -25.04 7.88 -0.19
C ALA A 329 -24.97 7.14 -1.54
N GLY A 330 -23.88 6.40 -1.82
CA GLY A 330 -23.65 5.66 -3.05
C GLY A 330 -23.09 6.51 -4.20
N ALA A 331 -22.95 7.83 -4.03
CA ALA A 331 -22.37 8.70 -5.06
C ALA A 331 -20.87 8.45 -5.23
N ASN A 332 -20.36 8.52 -6.46
CA ASN A 332 -18.94 8.44 -6.74
C ASN A 332 -18.16 9.56 -6.02
N ARG A 333 -17.13 9.21 -5.25
CA ARG A 333 -16.27 10.15 -4.51
C ARG A 333 -15.33 10.91 -5.43
N PHE A 334 -14.91 10.27 -6.52
CA PHE A 334 -13.93 10.79 -7.45
C PHE A 334 -14.39 10.51 -8.89
N PRO A 335 -15.56 11.04 -9.30
CA PRO A 335 -16.01 10.91 -10.68
C PRO A 335 -14.99 11.57 -11.62
N PRO A 336 -14.83 11.07 -12.86
CA PRO A 336 -14.04 11.75 -13.86
C PRO A 336 -14.45 13.22 -13.98
N THR A 337 -13.50 14.14 -13.91
CA THR A 337 -13.70 15.59 -14.06
C THR A 337 -12.62 16.19 -14.97
N ALA A 338 -12.87 17.38 -15.50
CA ALA A 338 -11.83 18.13 -16.21
C ALA A 338 -10.82 18.70 -15.21
N GLY A 339 -9.55 18.71 -15.60
CA GLY A 339 -8.48 19.34 -14.83
C GLY A 339 -8.55 20.85 -14.84
N THR A 340 -7.96 21.46 -13.82
CA THR A 340 -7.87 22.92 -13.70
C THR A 340 -6.49 23.45 -14.12
N THR A 341 -5.50 22.56 -14.21
CA THR A 341 -4.14 22.91 -14.59
C THR A 341 -3.54 21.96 -15.63
N PRO A 342 -2.73 22.48 -16.58
CA PRO A 342 -2.45 23.91 -16.81
C PRO A 342 -3.70 24.68 -17.25
N ALA A 343 -3.75 25.99 -16.97
CA ALA A 343 -4.94 26.83 -17.22
C ALA A 343 -5.42 26.78 -18.69
N VAL A 344 -4.48 26.57 -19.62
CA VAL A 344 -4.76 26.29 -21.03
C VAL A 344 -4.26 24.90 -21.35
N GLY A 345 -5.13 24.06 -21.91
CA GLY A 345 -4.77 22.69 -22.25
C GLY A 345 -4.65 21.78 -21.03
N ALA A 346 -5.51 21.94 -20.02
CA ALA A 346 -5.75 20.89 -19.03
C ALA A 346 -6.33 19.62 -19.70
N LEU A 347 -6.36 18.52 -18.94
CA LEU A 347 -7.14 17.34 -19.29
C LEU A 347 -8.63 17.67 -19.26
N THR A 348 -9.37 17.24 -20.28
CA THR A 348 -10.84 17.29 -20.28
C THR A 348 -11.42 16.07 -19.57
N GLN A 349 -12.68 16.16 -19.12
CA GLN A 349 -13.36 15.02 -18.50
C GLN A 349 -13.38 13.78 -19.43
N ALA A 350 -13.62 13.98 -20.73
CA ALA A 350 -13.63 12.89 -21.71
C ALA A 350 -12.26 12.20 -21.83
N GLU A 351 -11.17 12.97 -21.79
CA GLU A 351 -9.81 12.41 -21.79
C GLU A 351 -9.52 11.62 -20.51
N VAL A 352 -10.01 12.07 -19.35
CA VAL A 352 -9.86 11.36 -18.08
C VAL A 352 -10.64 10.03 -18.09
N ILE A 353 -11.87 10.02 -18.62
CA ILE A 353 -12.65 8.80 -18.81
C ILE A 353 -11.88 7.80 -19.67
N GLU A 354 -11.35 8.25 -20.81
CA GLU A 354 -10.64 7.37 -21.75
C GLU A 354 -9.30 6.86 -21.17
N LEU A 355 -8.55 7.69 -20.45
CA LEU A 355 -7.34 7.27 -19.74
C LEU A 355 -7.62 6.14 -18.74
N LEU A 356 -8.67 6.30 -17.93
CA LEU A 356 -9.08 5.28 -16.96
C LEU A 356 -9.57 4.01 -17.65
N ASN A 357 -10.41 4.13 -18.67
CA ASN A 357 -10.93 2.99 -19.44
C ASN A 357 -9.82 2.18 -20.10
N GLN A 358 -8.85 2.83 -20.74
CA GLN A 358 -7.74 2.14 -21.41
C GLN A 358 -6.77 1.48 -20.42
N ALA A 359 -6.48 2.14 -19.29
CA ALA A 359 -5.68 1.54 -18.22
C ALA A 359 -6.37 0.31 -17.62
N LEU A 360 -7.64 0.43 -17.23
CA LEU A 360 -8.41 -0.70 -16.71
C LEU A 360 -8.57 -1.83 -17.74
N GLY A 361 -8.73 -1.50 -19.03
CA GLY A 361 -8.74 -2.48 -20.11
C GLY A 361 -7.41 -3.22 -20.28
N VAL A 362 -6.27 -2.55 -20.06
CA VAL A 362 -4.96 -3.22 -19.99
C VAL A 362 -4.92 -4.19 -18.80
N ALA A 363 -5.33 -3.77 -17.60
CA ALA A 363 -5.35 -4.64 -16.42
C ALA A 363 -6.25 -5.88 -16.63
N LEU A 364 -7.48 -5.66 -17.11
CA LEU A 364 -8.48 -6.70 -17.34
C LEU A 364 -8.20 -7.61 -18.55
N SER A 365 -7.10 -7.40 -19.27
CA SER A 365 -6.57 -8.30 -20.30
C SER A 365 -5.21 -8.91 -19.92
N ALA A 366 -4.50 -8.32 -18.95
CA ALA A 366 -3.19 -8.74 -18.50
C ALA A 366 -3.25 -9.87 -17.48
N ARG A 367 -2.17 -10.66 -17.43
CA ARG A 367 -1.93 -11.74 -16.47
C ARG A 367 -1.30 -11.14 -15.21
N ALA A 368 -1.93 -11.41 -14.08
CA ALA A 368 -1.39 -11.09 -12.76
C ALA A 368 -0.06 -11.81 -12.47
N GLN A 369 0.84 -11.14 -11.74
CA GLN A 369 2.07 -11.74 -11.23
C GLN A 369 1.85 -12.42 -9.88
N ILE A 370 1.08 -11.76 -9.01
CA ILE A 370 1.00 -12.13 -7.60
C ILE A 370 -0.28 -12.88 -7.23
N ARG A 371 -1.06 -13.34 -8.21
CA ARG A 371 -2.38 -13.94 -7.98
C ARG A 371 -2.43 -15.38 -8.43
N ARG A 372 -3.28 -16.18 -7.76
CA ARG A 372 -3.63 -17.54 -8.16
C ARG A 372 -5.14 -17.68 -8.33
N PRO A 373 -5.61 -18.41 -9.37
CA PRO A 373 -4.82 -19.15 -10.36
C PRO A 373 -4.00 -18.24 -11.30
N LEU A 374 -2.96 -18.78 -11.94
CA LEU A 374 -1.95 -18.01 -12.69
C LEU A 374 -2.49 -17.34 -13.97
N ASP A 375 -3.69 -17.70 -14.39
CA ASP A 375 -4.44 -17.09 -15.49
C ASP A 375 -5.43 -16.02 -15.01
N SER A 376 -5.35 -15.60 -13.74
CA SER A 376 -6.08 -14.46 -13.21
C SER A 376 -5.67 -13.14 -13.87
N ASN A 377 -6.65 -12.25 -14.02
CA ASN A 377 -6.41 -10.88 -14.45
C ASN A 377 -5.61 -10.07 -13.42
N VAL A 378 -4.89 -9.07 -13.91
CA VAL A 378 -4.31 -8.01 -13.06
C VAL A 378 -5.43 -7.29 -12.33
N GLU A 379 -5.26 -7.08 -11.03
CA GLU A 379 -6.22 -6.41 -10.17
C GLU A 379 -5.58 -5.19 -9.50
N VAL A 380 -6.07 -4.00 -9.82
CA VAL A 380 -5.41 -2.71 -9.51
C VAL A 380 -6.41 -1.58 -9.30
N THR A 381 -5.94 -0.51 -8.65
CA THR A 381 -6.57 0.82 -8.70
C THR A 381 -5.80 1.73 -9.65
N VAL A 382 -6.51 2.58 -10.38
CA VAL A 382 -5.99 3.58 -11.30
C VAL A 382 -6.44 4.96 -10.84
N SER A 383 -5.50 5.90 -10.75
CA SER A 383 -5.76 7.30 -10.38
C SER A 383 -5.19 8.24 -11.45
N VAL A 384 -5.95 9.28 -11.80
CA VAL A 384 -5.49 10.36 -12.69
C VAL A 384 -5.52 11.68 -11.92
N VAL A 385 -4.46 12.48 -12.07
CA VAL A 385 -4.35 13.81 -11.46
C VAL A 385 -3.99 14.88 -12.49
N ASP A 386 -4.40 16.13 -12.25
CA ASP A 386 -3.90 17.29 -13.00
C ASP A 386 -2.48 17.69 -12.53
N THR A 387 -1.88 18.70 -13.16
CA THR A 387 -0.53 19.12 -12.76
C THR A 387 -0.44 19.64 -11.33
N SER A 388 -1.54 20.11 -10.74
CA SER A 388 -1.59 20.55 -9.33
C SER A 388 -1.77 19.39 -8.35
N GLY A 389 -1.86 18.15 -8.84
CA GLY A 389 -2.08 16.97 -8.01
C GLY A 389 -3.54 16.78 -7.58
N ASN A 390 -4.47 17.56 -8.13
CA ASN A 390 -5.89 17.37 -7.88
C ASN A 390 -6.36 16.08 -8.53
N ILE A 391 -7.17 15.32 -7.82
CA ILE A 391 -7.73 14.05 -8.32
C ILE A 391 -8.75 14.37 -9.41
N LEU A 392 -8.52 13.86 -10.63
CA LEU A 392 -9.46 13.98 -11.74
C LEU A 392 -10.36 12.76 -11.88
N GLY A 393 -9.94 11.60 -11.39
CA GLY A 393 -10.77 10.41 -11.37
C GLY A 393 -10.03 9.21 -10.78
N ILE A 394 -10.79 8.33 -10.11
CA ILE A 394 -10.27 7.06 -9.56
C ILE A 394 -11.24 5.93 -9.88
N ALA A 395 -10.71 4.85 -10.43
CA ALA A 395 -11.46 3.62 -10.65
C ALA A 395 -10.56 2.41 -10.47
N ARG A 396 -11.15 1.25 -10.15
CA ARG A 396 -10.42 0.04 -9.83
C ARG A 396 -11.08 -1.20 -10.40
N THR A 397 -10.30 -2.25 -10.55
CA THR A 397 -10.85 -3.60 -10.78
C THR A 397 -11.48 -4.13 -9.48
N ALA A 398 -12.38 -5.11 -9.59
CA ALA A 398 -13.22 -5.53 -8.47
C ALA A 398 -12.44 -6.00 -7.23
N ASP A 399 -11.37 -6.78 -7.41
CA ASP A 399 -10.62 -7.46 -6.35
C ASP A 399 -9.19 -6.90 -6.17
N GLY A 400 -8.91 -5.70 -6.69
CA GLY A 400 -7.66 -4.97 -6.43
C GLY A 400 -7.38 -4.85 -4.93
N PRO A 401 -6.16 -5.18 -4.44
CA PRO A 401 -5.83 -5.00 -3.03
C PRO A 401 -6.08 -3.55 -2.56
N VAL A 402 -6.61 -3.39 -1.35
CA VAL A 402 -7.10 -2.09 -0.84
C VAL A 402 -5.95 -1.08 -0.65
N PHE A 403 -4.73 -1.56 -0.34
CA PHE A 403 -3.55 -0.67 -0.26
C PHE A 403 -3.34 0.11 -1.57
N GLY A 404 -3.69 -0.51 -2.71
CA GLY A 404 -3.50 0.04 -4.04
C GLY A 404 -4.26 1.35 -4.27
N ILE A 405 -5.32 1.62 -3.50
CA ILE A 405 -6.16 2.81 -3.69
C ILE A 405 -5.39 4.11 -3.36
N ASP A 406 -4.71 4.15 -2.21
CA ASP A 406 -3.90 5.32 -1.84
C ASP A 406 -2.59 5.34 -2.64
N VAL A 407 -1.97 4.17 -2.81
CA VAL A 407 -0.68 4.04 -3.50
C VAL A 407 -0.77 4.41 -4.98
N SER A 408 -1.86 4.10 -5.70
CA SER A 408 -2.02 4.54 -7.09
C SER A 408 -2.02 6.07 -7.19
N LEU A 409 -2.66 6.75 -6.24
CA LEU A 409 -2.65 8.21 -6.17
C LEU A 409 -1.27 8.75 -5.79
N GLN A 410 -0.59 8.16 -4.80
CA GLN A 410 0.79 8.55 -4.45
C GLN A 410 1.74 8.42 -5.64
N LYS A 411 1.63 7.34 -6.43
CA LYS A 411 2.43 7.14 -7.66
C LYS A 411 2.12 8.18 -8.73
N ALA A 412 0.84 8.50 -8.96
CA ALA A 412 0.44 9.55 -9.89
C ALA A 412 1.04 10.90 -9.48
N ARG A 413 0.86 11.28 -8.20
CA ARG A 413 1.38 12.51 -7.62
C ARG A 413 2.91 12.57 -7.61
N THR A 414 3.58 11.46 -7.37
CA THR A 414 5.05 11.40 -7.43
C THR A 414 5.57 11.64 -8.85
N ALA A 415 5.00 10.96 -9.85
CA ALA A 415 5.37 11.14 -11.25
C ALA A 415 5.06 12.57 -11.74
N ASN A 416 3.92 13.11 -11.32
CA ASN A 416 3.54 14.51 -11.56
C ASN A 416 4.57 15.46 -10.94
N PHE A 417 4.80 15.36 -9.63
CA PHE A 417 5.63 16.28 -8.86
C PHE A 417 7.03 16.39 -9.45
N PHE A 418 7.77 15.28 -9.60
CA PHE A 418 9.16 15.34 -10.10
C PHE A 418 9.30 15.72 -11.57
N THR A 419 8.20 15.78 -12.33
CA THR A 419 8.18 16.26 -13.73
C THR A 419 7.85 17.76 -13.83
N ARG A 420 7.43 18.41 -12.74
CA ARG A 420 7.08 19.83 -12.75
C ARG A 420 8.31 20.74 -12.84
N PRO A 421 8.17 21.93 -13.45
CA PRO A 421 9.24 22.93 -13.51
C PRO A 421 9.57 23.60 -12.17
N ASP A 422 8.64 23.57 -11.21
CA ASP A 422 8.78 24.23 -9.91
C ASP A 422 9.03 23.25 -8.74
N ALA A 423 9.15 21.95 -9.00
CA ALA A 423 9.39 20.94 -7.96
C ALA A 423 10.65 21.22 -7.16
N ARG A 424 11.72 21.66 -7.82
CA ARG A 424 12.94 22.16 -7.17
C ARG A 424 12.63 23.26 -6.15
N THR A 425 11.90 24.29 -6.56
CA THR A 425 11.64 25.48 -5.74
C THR A 425 10.77 25.10 -4.55
N ILE A 426 9.81 24.20 -4.77
CA ILE A 426 8.97 23.65 -3.70
C ILE A 426 9.84 22.91 -2.68
N LEU A 427 10.70 21.99 -3.12
CA LEU A 427 11.58 21.23 -2.22
C LEU A 427 12.54 22.15 -1.44
N GLN A 428 13.12 23.15 -2.09
CA GLN A 428 14.01 24.13 -1.44
C GLN A 428 13.29 25.05 -0.45
N GLY A 429 11.97 25.24 -0.64
CA GLY A 429 11.14 26.08 0.23
C GLY A 429 10.45 25.33 1.37
N LEU A 430 10.59 24.00 1.45
CA LEU A 430 10.05 23.25 2.58
C LEU A 430 10.83 23.59 3.86
N PRO A 431 10.14 23.77 5.01
CA PRO A 431 10.82 23.97 6.28
C PRO A 431 11.57 22.70 6.70
N ASP A 432 12.69 22.87 7.40
CA ASP A 432 13.40 21.74 7.99
C ASP A 432 12.47 20.96 8.93
N ASN A 433 12.58 19.63 8.90
CA ASN A 433 11.76 18.80 9.79
C ASN A 433 12.30 18.79 11.23
N ALA A 434 11.52 18.28 12.17
CA ALA A 434 11.88 18.27 13.60
C ALA A 434 13.15 17.46 13.93
N GLN A 435 13.65 16.63 13.01
CA GLN A 435 14.91 15.90 13.15
C GLN A 435 16.10 16.59 12.46
N GLY A 436 15.94 17.84 12.00
CA GLY A 436 17.00 18.66 11.41
C GLY A 436 17.33 18.32 9.95
N VAL A 437 16.41 17.70 9.22
CA VAL A 437 16.58 17.43 7.78
C VAL A 437 16.28 18.69 6.99
N VAL A 438 17.25 19.14 6.20
CA VAL A 438 17.13 20.29 5.29
C VAL A 438 16.72 19.79 3.90
N PHE A 439 15.52 20.14 3.44
CA PHE A 439 15.01 19.62 2.16
C PHE A 439 15.77 20.14 0.92
N ALA A 440 16.38 21.32 1.02
CA ALA A 440 17.26 21.85 -0.03
C ALA A 440 18.49 20.96 -0.31
N ASP A 441 18.94 20.17 0.66
CA ASP A 441 20.07 19.26 0.49
C ASP A 441 19.74 18.10 -0.47
N TYR A 442 18.49 17.64 -0.50
CA TYR A 442 18.04 16.64 -1.48
C TYR A 442 18.15 17.17 -2.92
N VAL A 443 17.86 18.46 -3.14
CA VAL A 443 17.98 19.11 -4.45
C VAL A 443 19.45 19.26 -4.83
N THR A 444 20.30 19.70 -3.89
CA THR A 444 21.75 19.81 -4.10
C THR A 444 22.38 18.45 -4.42
N ALA A 445 21.99 17.39 -3.69
CA ALA A 445 22.42 16.03 -3.97
C ALA A 445 21.96 15.55 -5.34
N ALA A 446 20.73 15.86 -5.74
CA ALA A 446 20.18 15.51 -7.05
C ALA A 446 20.93 16.21 -8.19
N ASP A 447 21.30 17.50 -8.04
CA ASP A 447 22.10 18.22 -9.03
C ASP A 447 23.45 17.53 -9.28
N ALA A 448 24.18 17.27 -8.19
CA ALA A 448 25.47 16.61 -8.24
C ALA A 448 25.36 15.19 -8.82
N PHE A 449 24.30 14.46 -8.45
CA PHE A 449 24.09 13.09 -8.91
C PHE A 449 23.75 13.00 -10.39
N LEU A 450 22.87 13.89 -10.88
CA LEU A 450 22.43 13.91 -12.28
C LEU A 450 23.41 14.63 -13.21
N GLY A 451 24.31 15.45 -12.67
CA GLY A 451 25.26 16.25 -13.46
C GLY A 451 24.59 17.39 -14.22
N ARG A 452 23.44 17.86 -13.72
CA ARG A 452 22.60 18.91 -14.30
C ARG A 452 21.67 19.47 -13.24
N THR A 453 21.00 20.57 -13.55
CA THR A 453 19.87 21.04 -12.76
C THR A 453 18.78 19.97 -12.66
N ALA A 454 18.48 19.54 -11.44
CA ALA A 454 17.47 18.54 -11.13
C ALA A 454 16.10 19.18 -10.89
N PHE A 455 15.04 18.45 -11.29
CA PHE A 455 13.63 18.79 -11.03
C PHE A 455 13.21 20.18 -11.54
N ASP A 456 13.72 20.54 -12.72
CA ASP A 456 13.50 21.80 -13.45
C ASP A 456 12.43 21.69 -14.56
N GLY A 457 11.74 20.56 -14.64
CA GLY A 457 10.73 20.27 -15.66
C GLY A 457 11.29 19.87 -17.03
N ALA A 458 12.62 19.82 -17.21
CA ALA A 458 13.22 19.42 -18.49
C ALA A 458 13.25 17.89 -18.69
N ILE A 459 12.99 17.12 -17.63
CA ILE A 459 12.96 15.65 -17.66
C ILE A 459 11.64 15.16 -17.09
N ALA A 460 11.01 14.24 -17.81
CA ALA A 460 9.87 13.48 -17.31
C ALA A 460 10.35 12.32 -16.43
N PHE A 461 9.95 12.36 -15.16
CA PHE A 461 10.22 11.30 -14.19
C PHE A 461 8.98 10.43 -13.99
N SER A 462 9.11 9.14 -14.23
CA SER A 462 8.13 8.15 -13.73
C SER A 462 8.40 7.83 -12.26
N SER A 463 7.43 7.23 -11.57
CA SER A 463 7.66 6.75 -10.21
C SER A 463 8.75 5.67 -10.13
N ARG A 464 8.98 4.90 -11.22
CA ARG A 464 10.14 3.99 -11.34
C ARG A 464 11.46 4.75 -11.36
N ALA A 465 11.55 5.84 -12.11
CA ALA A 465 12.76 6.65 -12.19
C ALA A 465 13.10 7.25 -10.83
N VAL A 466 12.09 7.78 -10.12
CA VAL A 466 12.20 8.26 -8.74
C VAL A 466 12.68 7.14 -7.82
N GLY A 467 12.05 5.96 -7.88
CA GLY A 467 12.48 4.80 -7.10
C GLY A 467 13.89 4.30 -7.41
N ASN A 468 14.42 4.53 -8.63
CA ASN A 468 15.82 4.22 -8.94
C ASN A 468 16.78 5.15 -8.20
N ILE A 469 16.43 6.43 -8.06
CA ILE A 469 17.28 7.44 -7.39
C ILE A 469 16.99 7.58 -5.88
N ASP A 470 16.05 6.79 -5.36
CA ASP A 470 15.75 6.64 -3.92
C ASP A 470 16.34 5.35 -3.32
N ARG A 471 17.26 4.67 -4.03
CA ARG A 471 17.87 3.45 -3.49
C ARG A 471 18.95 3.75 -2.45
N PRO A 472 19.04 2.97 -1.35
CA PRO A 472 20.16 3.05 -0.39
C PRO A 472 21.50 2.67 -1.02
N PHE A 473 21.46 1.90 -2.11
CA PHE A 473 22.60 1.55 -2.93
C PHE A 473 22.27 1.88 -4.38
N PHE A 474 23.02 2.78 -5.01
CA PHE A 474 22.84 3.10 -6.42
C PHE A 474 24.04 2.63 -7.28
N PRO A 475 23.81 1.86 -8.36
CA PRO A 475 22.52 1.32 -8.76
C PRO A 475 22.04 0.20 -7.83
N ASP A 476 20.74 -0.08 -7.92
CA ASP A 476 20.11 -1.17 -7.19
C ASP A 476 20.87 -2.49 -7.36
N GLY A 477 20.95 -3.31 -6.31
CA GLY A 477 21.73 -4.54 -6.32
C GLY A 477 23.25 -4.38 -6.32
N GLN A 478 23.80 -3.18 -6.08
CA GLN A 478 25.24 -2.99 -5.83
C GLN A 478 25.52 -2.55 -4.39
N ASN A 479 25.39 -3.48 -3.43
CA ASN A 479 25.66 -3.20 -2.01
C ASN A 479 27.04 -2.54 -1.81
N GLY A 480 27.10 -1.54 -0.93
CA GLY A 480 28.32 -0.80 -0.60
C GLY A 480 28.60 0.40 -1.52
N LYS A 481 27.86 0.58 -2.63
CA LYS A 481 27.85 1.84 -3.38
C LYS A 481 27.10 2.92 -2.61
N SER A 482 27.38 4.19 -2.91
CA SER A 482 26.64 5.31 -2.33
C SER A 482 25.18 5.32 -2.79
N ASN A 483 24.32 5.84 -1.94
CA ASN A 483 22.89 6.00 -2.17
C ASN A 483 22.58 6.89 -3.38
N GLY A 484 21.35 6.75 -3.87
CA GLY A 484 20.75 7.74 -4.75
C GLY A 484 20.42 9.04 -4.00
N PRO A 485 20.24 10.16 -4.72
CA PRO A 485 20.13 11.50 -4.14
C PRO A 485 18.88 11.72 -3.29
N LEU A 486 17.83 10.91 -3.44
CA LEU A 486 16.60 11.02 -2.64
C LEU A 486 16.60 10.11 -1.41
N SER A 487 17.54 9.16 -1.36
CA SER A 487 17.74 8.27 -0.22
C SER A 487 18.75 8.85 0.76
N VAL A 488 18.69 8.40 2.00
CA VAL A 488 19.78 8.60 2.98
C VAL A 488 20.88 7.54 2.81
N PRO A 489 22.11 7.77 3.31
CA PRO A 489 23.16 6.75 3.31
C PRO A 489 22.75 5.49 4.06
N PHE A 490 23.27 4.31 3.67
CA PHE A 490 22.85 3.05 4.29
C PHE A 490 23.06 2.99 5.81
N SER A 491 24.05 3.68 6.38
CA SER A 491 24.22 3.77 7.84
C SER A 491 23.03 4.40 8.56
N GLN A 492 22.28 5.27 7.88
CA GLN A 492 21.08 5.94 8.40
C GLN A 492 19.77 5.35 7.85
N TRP A 493 19.83 4.63 6.74
CA TRP A 493 18.67 4.12 6.03
C TRP A 493 17.97 2.99 6.80
N SER A 494 16.66 2.91 6.71
CA SER A 494 15.88 1.70 7.00
C SER A 494 14.54 1.78 6.26
N PRO A 495 13.75 0.70 6.25
CA PRO A 495 12.35 0.79 5.80
C PRO A 495 11.51 1.82 6.61
N PHE A 496 11.99 2.30 7.76
CA PHE A 496 11.39 3.36 8.58
C PHE A 496 12.03 4.74 8.35
N ARG A 497 13.05 4.83 7.50
CA ARG A 497 13.72 6.07 7.07
C ARG A 497 14.38 5.85 5.71
N THR A 498 13.59 5.94 4.66
CA THR A 498 14.06 5.71 3.28
C THR A 498 14.81 6.93 2.72
N GLY A 499 14.44 8.13 3.15
CA GLY A 499 14.99 9.41 2.69
C GLY A 499 13.86 10.41 2.55
N LEU A 500 13.82 11.14 1.43
CA LEU A 500 12.84 12.20 1.16
C LEU A 500 11.40 11.72 1.38
N GLN A 501 11.08 10.47 1.02
CA GLN A 501 9.74 9.90 1.20
C GLN A 501 9.26 9.94 2.66
N VAL A 502 10.09 9.50 3.61
CA VAL A 502 9.77 9.52 5.03
C VAL A 502 9.93 10.92 5.59
N ASP A 503 11.04 11.58 5.29
CA ASP A 503 11.41 12.87 5.89
C ASP A 503 10.36 13.94 5.60
N ALA A 504 9.74 13.92 4.41
CA ALA A 504 8.67 14.84 4.04
C ALA A 504 7.41 14.66 4.91
N GLY A 505 7.00 13.43 5.21
CA GLY A 505 5.78 13.14 5.98
C GLY A 505 5.97 13.05 7.50
N LEU A 506 7.22 13.10 7.98
CA LEU A 506 7.59 12.69 9.33
C LEU A 506 6.85 13.48 10.42
N ASP A 507 6.92 14.80 10.39
CA ASP A 507 6.38 15.65 11.45
C ASP A 507 4.86 15.50 11.59
N ILE A 508 4.17 15.25 10.48
CA ILE A 508 2.73 15.04 10.46
C ILE A 508 2.35 13.66 11.00
N ILE A 509 3.16 12.63 10.73
CA ILE A 509 2.99 11.31 11.35
C ILE A 509 3.19 11.41 12.87
N VAL A 510 4.22 12.14 13.31
CA VAL A 510 4.50 12.37 14.74
C VAL A 510 3.37 13.17 15.40
N GLN A 511 2.84 14.21 14.74
CA GLN A 511 1.67 14.95 15.22
C GLN A 511 0.47 14.01 15.42
N HIS A 512 0.19 13.15 14.44
CA HIS A 512 -0.90 12.18 14.53
C HIS A 512 -0.71 11.21 15.70
N LEU A 513 0.52 10.74 15.95
CA LEU A 513 0.81 9.90 17.12
C LEU A 513 0.51 10.64 18.44
N GLY A 514 0.78 11.94 18.51
CA GLY A 514 0.37 12.79 19.63
C GLY A 514 -1.15 12.87 19.82
N PHE A 515 -1.93 12.92 18.73
CA PHE A 515 -3.40 12.84 18.78
C PHE A 515 -3.87 11.48 19.31
N VAL A 516 -3.33 10.38 18.77
CA VAL A 516 -3.72 9.03 19.21
C VAL A 516 -3.40 8.80 20.69
N GLN A 517 -2.23 9.25 21.14
CA GLN A 517 -1.77 9.01 22.50
C GLN A 517 -2.42 9.90 23.54
N ASN A 518 -2.58 11.21 23.24
CA ASN A 518 -2.92 12.22 24.24
C ASN A 518 -4.14 13.08 23.89
N GLY A 519 -4.76 12.87 22.72
CA GLY A 519 -5.89 13.70 22.26
C GLY A 519 -5.49 15.11 21.81
N ASN A 520 -4.21 15.32 21.48
CA ASN A 520 -3.74 16.54 20.82
C ASN A 520 -4.44 16.75 19.47
N GLY A 521 -4.30 17.91 18.82
CA GLY A 521 -4.88 18.13 17.49
C GLY A 521 -4.39 17.11 16.45
N ASP A 522 -5.33 16.44 15.78
CA ASP A 522 -5.03 15.46 14.71
C ASP A 522 -4.30 16.12 13.52
N ALA A 523 -3.53 15.33 12.80
CA ALA A 523 -2.90 15.70 11.55
C ALA A 523 -3.96 16.14 10.52
N PRO A 524 -3.78 17.30 9.85
CA PRO A 524 -4.69 17.74 8.81
C PRO A 524 -4.71 16.75 7.64
N ALA A 525 -5.75 16.85 6.79
CA ALA A 525 -5.74 16.18 5.49
C ALA A 525 -4.79 16.94 4.55
N GLY A 526 -3.97 16.20 3.82
CA GLY A 526 -2.86 16.74 3.04
C GLY A 526 -1.54 16.63 3.82
N CYS A 527 -0.71 15.66 3.45
CA CYS A 527 0.62 15.48 4.04
C CYS A 527 1.56 16.66 3.68
N VAL A 528 2.09 16.73 2.46
CA VAL A 528 3.06 17.78 2.10
C VAL A 528 2.62 18.49 0.83
N GLY A 529 2.90 19.80 0.72
CA GLY A 529 2.66 20.55 -0.51
C GLY A 529 1.18 20.62 -0.95
N GLY A 530 0.23 20.44 -0.02
CA GLY A 530 -1.20 20.40 -0.33
C GLY A 530 -1.55 19.24 -1.27
N ALA A 531 -2.37 19.49 -2.29
CA ALA A 531 -2.80 18.46 -3.24
C ALA A 531 -1.66 17.85 -4.07
N LEU A 532 -0.50 18.52 -4.20
CA LEU A 532 0.61 18.04 -5.03
C LEU A 532 1.14 16.67 -4.60
N VAL A 533 1.29 16.47 -3.29
CA VAL A 533 1.67 15.20 -2.66
C VAL A 533 0.84 14.99 -1.37
N GLY A 534 -0.47 15.25 -1.49
CA GLY A 534 -1.43 15.30 -0.36
C GLY A 534 -1.61 14.00 0.40
N ASN A 535 -1.17 12.88 -0.16
CA ASN A 535 -1.11 11.59 0.49
C ASN A 535 0.32 11.03 0.57
N GLY A 536 1.34 11.85 0.36
CA GLY A 536 2.74 11.47 0.39
C GLY A 536 3.32 11.04 -0.96
N LEU A 537 4.60 10.64 -0.93
CA LEU A 537 5.37 10.19 -2.09
C LEU A 537 5.42 8.66 -2.14
N GLN A 538 5.50 8.10 -3.35
CA GLN A 538 5.76 6.69 -3.57
C GLN A 538 6.96 6.44 -4.48
N ILE A 539 7.90 5.66 -3.97
CA ILE A 539 9.23 5.41 -4.54
C ILE A 539 9.36 4.05 -5.24
N PHE A 540 8.27 3.54 -5.80
CA PHE A 540 8.29 2.37 -6.68
C PHE A 540 7.35 2.55 -7.87
N SER A 541 7.49 1.65 -8.85
CA SER A 541 6.95 1.82 -10.20
C SER A 541 5.43 1.74 -10.27
N GLY A 542 4.85 2.27 -11.36
CA GLY A 542 3.40 2.34 -11.60
C GLY A 542 2.83 3.74 -11.83
N GLY A 543 3.64 4.80 -11.79
CA GLY A 543 3.22 6.18 -12.11
C GLY A 543 3.96 6.75 -13.31
N VAL A 544 3.24 7.38 -14.26
CA VAL A 544 3.84 8.09 -15.40
C VAL A 544 3.17 9.46 -15.60
N PRO A 545 3.94 10.50 -15.97
CA PRO A 545 3.38 11.80 -16.31
C PRO A 545 2.71 11.76 -17.69
N ILE A 546 1.63 12.53 -17.82
CA ILE A 546 0.81 12.68 -19.02
C ILE A 546 1.16 14.01 -19.69
N PHE A 547 1.33 13.97 -21.01
CA PHE A 547 1.69 15.11 -21.82
C PHE A 547 0.65 15.36 -22.92
N ARG A 548 0.54 16.61 -23.36
CA ARG A 548 -0.06 16.99 -24.64
C ARG A 548 1.02 17.62 -25.50
N GLY A 549 1.50 16.88 -26.50
CA GLY A 549 2.74 17.22 -27.20
C GLY A 549 3.91 17.28 -26.20
N ASP A 550 4.54 18.45 -26.07
CA ASP A 550 5.65 18.69 -25.15
C ASP A 550 5.22 19.31 -23.80
N THR A 551 3.92 19.58 -23.61
CA THR A 551 3.39 20.19 -22.39
C THR A 551 2.98 19.12 -21.39
N HIS A 552 3.52 19.17 -20.18
CA HIS A 552 3.08 18.35 -19.05
C HIS A 552 1.69 18.79 -18.56
N ILE A 553 0.73 17.87 -18.48
CA ILE A 553 -0.69 18.18 -18.17
C ILE A 553 -1.30 17.34 -17.04
N GLY A 554 -0.51 16.49 -16.39
CA GLY A 554 -0.96 15.68 -15.27
C GLY A 554 -0.20 14.36 -15.17
N ALA A 555 -0.74 13.39 -14.45
CA ALA A 555 -0.16 12.05 -14.35
C ALA A 555 -1.22 10.97 -14.11
N ILE A 556 -0.86 9.74 -14.45
CA ILE A 556 -1.60 8.54 -14.09
C ILE A 556 -0.75 7.69 -13.15
N GLY A 557 -1.41 7.02 -12.21
CA GLY A 557 -0.79 6.06 -11.31
C GLY A 557 -1.64 4.81 -11.16
N VAL A 558 -0.96 3.66 -11.06
CA VAL A 558 -1.57 2.34 -10.94
C VAL A 558 -0.93 1.57 -9.79
N SER A 559 -1.74 0.88 -9.00
CA SER A 559 -1.24 0.00 -7.94
C SER A 559 -2.18 -1.14 -7.62
N GLY A 560 -1.64 -2.34 -7.43
CA GLY A 560 -2.37 -3.47 -6.85
C GLY A 560 -1.81 -4.85 -7.20
N ASP A 561 -1.02 -4.99 -8.26
CA ASP A 561 -0.40 -6.27 -8.64
C ASP A 561 1.14 -6.15 -8.55
N GLY A 562 1.88 -6.88 -9.40
CA GLY A 562 3.31 -6.72 -9.55
C GLY A 562 3.70 -5.35 -10.10
N ILE A 563 4.87 -4.88 -9.70
CA ILE A 563 5.37 -3.54 -10.04
C ILE A 563 5.56 -3.29 -11.55
N ASP A 564 5.77 -4.36 -12.33
CA ASP A 564 5.85 -4.31 -13.79
C ASP A 564 4.45 -4.31 -14.43
N GLN A 565 3.47 -4.99 -13.83
CA GLN A 565 2.06 -4.92 -14.22
C GLN A 565 1.52 -3.50 -14.02
N ASP A 566 1.85 -2.86 -12.89
CA ASP A 566 1.45 -1.49 -12.60
C ASP A 566 2.01 -0.51 -13.64
N ASP A 567 3.31 -0.61 -13.93
CA ASP A 567 3.98 0.21 -14.96
C ASP A 567 3.35 0.04 -16.33
N MET A 568 3.16 -1.21 -16.75
CA MET A 568 2.56 -1.51 -18.04
C MET A 568 1.15 -0.94 -18.12
N THR A 569 0.35 -1.10 -17.07
CA THR A 569 -1.04 -0.62 -17.03
C THR A 569 -1.09 0.90 -17.15
N ALA A 570 -0.24 1.62 -16.41
CA ALA A 570 -0.16 3.08 -16.47
C ALA A 570 0.32 3.56 -17.86
N PHE A 571 1.43 3.03 -18.34
CA PHE A 571 2.10 3.51 -19.55
C PHE A 571 1.42 3.08 -20.85
N LEU A 572 1.02 1.81 -20.95
CA LEU A 572 0.31 1.31 -22.13
C LEU A 572 -1.13 1.81 -22.14
N GLY A 573 -1.76 1.97 -20.97
CA GLY A 573 -3.08 2.61 -20.83
C GLY A 573 -3.06 4.03 -21.38
N THR A 574 -2.07 4.84 -20.94
CA THR A 574 -1.87 6.21 -21.44
C THR A 574 -1.61 6.25 -22.94
N HIS A 575 -0.79 5.33 -23.46
CA HIS A 575 -0.52 5.24 -24.89
C HIS A 575 -1.79 4.93 -25.70
N ARG A 576 -2.58 3.94 -25.27
CA ARG A 576 -3.83 3.55 -25.95
C ARG A 576 -4.87 4.66 -25.90
N ALA A 577 -4.99 5.36 -24.77
CA ALA A 577 -5.85 6.53 -24.66
C ALA A 577 -5.44 7.61 -25.64
N GLY A 578 -4.15 7.92 -25.76
CA GLY A 578 -3.66 8.90 -26.74
C GLY A 578 -4.02 8.54 -28.19
N LEU A 579 -3.91 7.26 -28.56
CA LEU A 579 -4.31 6.77 -29.87
C LEU A 579 -5.83 6.89 -30.10
N ALA A 580 -6.64 6.56 -29.08
CA ALA A 580 -8.10 6.61 -29.17
C ALA A 580 -8.63 8.05 -29.24
N LEU A 581 -8.02 8.97 -28.47
CA LEU A 581 -8.43 10.36 -28.36
C LEU A 581 -8.03 11.19 -29.57
N GLY A 582 -6.80 11.02 -30.08
CA GLY A 582 -6.26 11.87 -31.15
C GLY A 582 -6.10 13.35 -30.76
N THR A 583 -6.21 13.70 -29.48
CA THR A 583 -6.14 15.08 -28.95
C THR A 583 -4.72 15.55 -28.61
N GLY A 584 -3.72 14.72 -28.91
CA GLY A 584 -2.32 14.94 -28.53
C GLY A 584 -1.96 14.51 -27.11
N VAL A 585 -2.94 14.08 -26.29
CA VAL A 585 -2.70 13.45 -24.98
C VAL A 585 -1.90 12.16 -25.16
N GLY A 586 -0.91 11.92 -24.30
CA GLY A 586 -0.14 10.69 -24.33
C GLY A 586 1.00 10.66 -23.30
N ASN A 587 1.90 9.70 -23.49
CA ASN A 587 3.12 9.59 -22.70
C ASN A 587 4.07 10.76 -23.00
N ALA A 588 4.95 11.08 -22.05
CA ALA A 588 6.03 12.05 -22.27
C ALA A 588 6.81 11.78 -23.57
N PRO A 589 7.27 12.81 -24.31
CA PRO A 589 8.15 12.63 -25.46
C PRO A 589 9.41 11.84 -25.10
N LYS A 590 9.84 10.90 -25.97
CA LYS A 590 11.00 10.03 -25.69
C LYS A 590 12.27 10.79 -25.36
N GLY A 591 12.49 11.95 -25.99
CA GLY A 591 13.70 12.77 -25.82
C GLY A 591 13.86 13.38 -24.43
N ILE A 592 12.79 13.46 -23.63
CA ILE A 592 12.82 14.04 -22.28
C ILE A 592 12.61 13.01 -21.17
N ARG A 593 12.50 11.71 -21.48
CA ARG A 593 12.32 10.67 -20.45
C ARG A 593 13.62 10.40 -19.70
N SER A 594 13.50 9.88 -18.48
CA SER A 594 14.64 9.50 -17.61
C SER A 594 15.73 8.61 -18.25
N PRO A 595 15.51 7.75 -19.27
CA PRO A 595 16.58 6.96 -19.88
C PRO A 595 17.62 7.78 -20.66
N ASN A 596 17.33 9.06 -20.91
CA ASN A 596 18.32 10.01 -21.43
C ASN A 596 19.31 10.49 -20.35
N LEU A 597 19.07 10.14 -19.08
CA LEU A 597 19.98 10.37 -17.96
C LEU A 597 20.81 9.12 -17.67
N LYS A 598 22.13 9.32 -17.51
CA LYS A 598 23.10 8.25 -17.21
C LYS A 598 24.00 8.57 -16.00
N PRO A 599 23.43 8.92 -14.83
CA PRO A 599 24.23 9.19 -13.64
C PRO A 599 25.09 7.97 -13.30
N ARG A 600 26.39 8.20 -13.06
CA ARG A 600 27.39 7.16 -12.79
C ARG A 600 27.38 6.02 -13.83
N SER A 601 27.15 6.36 -15.11
CA SER A 601 27.07 5.43 -16.23
C SER A 601 25.90 4.42 -16.19
N VAL A 602 24.91 4.62 -15.31
CA VAL A 602 23.70 3.79 -15.21
C VAL A 602 22.53 4.53 -15.83
N THR A 603 21.83 3.86 -16.76
CA THR A 603 20.61 4.42 -17.36
C THR A 603 19.46 4.39 -16.35
N LEU A 604 18.81 5.53 -16.10
CA LEU A 604 17.61 5.55 -15.25
C LEU A 604 16.42 4.98 -16.02
N ARG A 605 15.75 3.97 -15.45
CA ARG A 605 14.60 3.33 -16.12
C ARG A 605 13.39 4.26 -16.08
N TYR A 606 12.58 4.21 -17.13
CA TYR A 606 11.29 4.91 -17.17
C TYR A 606 10.14 3.99 -16.80
N VAL A 607 10.00 2.86 -17.50
CA VAL A 607 9.01 1.82 -17.21
C VAL A 607 9.61 0.45 -17.50
N GLN A 608 9.01 -0.59 -16.93
CA GLN A 608 9.32 -1.97 -17.27
C GLN A 608 8.02 -2.76 -17.38
N CYS A 609 7.82 -3.43 -18.51
CA CYS A 609 6.60 -4.20 -18.79
C CYS A 609 6.90 -5.70 -18.80
N PRO A 610 5.97 -6.56 -18.33
CA PRO A 610 6.20 -7.99 -18.28
C PRO A 610 6.39 -8.61 -19.67
N TYR A 611 7.22 -9.65 -19.74
CA TYR A 611 7.39 -10.46 -20.94
C TYR A 611 6.15 -11.35 -21.16
N LYS A 612 5.46 -11.19 -22.29
CA LYS A 612 4.16 -11.83 -22.61
C LYS A 612 3.08 -11.56 -21.55
N PRO A 613 2.58 -10.31 -21.48
CA PRO A 613 1.75 -9.88 -20.37
C PRO A 613 0.28 -10.26 -20.48
N PHE A 614 -0.25 -10.49 -21.69
CA PHE A 614 -1.70 -10.67 -21.89
C PHE A 614 -2.15 -12.13 -21.83
N ILE A 615 -3.28 -12.37 -21.18
CA ILE A 615 -3.91 -13.70 -21.10
C ILE A 615 -4.45 -14.07 -22.49
N ARG A 616 -4.28 -15.34 -22.89
CA ARG A 616 -4.72 -15.88 -24.19
C ARG A 616 -4.17 -15.11 -25.41
N SER A 617 -3.04 -14.43 -25.25
CA SER A 617 -2.36 -13.70 -26.32
C SER A 617 -0.92 -14.18 -26.52
N ARG A 618 -0.40 -13.97 -27.74
CA ARG A 618 1.01 -14.20 -28.09
C ARG A 618 1.84 -12.90 -28.12
N ALA A 619 1.22 -11.74 -27.85
CA ALA A 619 1.91 -10.47 -27.85
C ALA A 619 3.05 -10.44 -26.80
N GLN A 620 4.18 -9.86 -27.18
CA GLN A 620 5.37 -9.69 -26.35
C GLN A 620 5.89 -8.26 -26.51
N ASN A 621 6.71 -7.81 -25.55
CA ASN A 621 7.40 -6.51 -25.62
C ASN A 621 6.46 -5.34 -25.93
N VAL A 622 5.26 -5.35 -25.32
CA VAL A 622 4.13 -4.47 -25.68
C VAL A 622 4.37 -2.99 -25.42
N CYS A 623 5.41 -2.66 -24.64
CA CYS A 623 5.84 -1.28 -24.37
C CYS A 623 7.08 -0.87 -25.18
N SER A 624 7.67 -1.79 -25.95
CA SER A 624 8.89 -1.52 -26.70
C SER A 624 8.61 -0.54 -27.85
N GLY A 625 9.46 0.48 -27.97
CA GLY A 625 9.33 1.47 -29.03
C GLY A 625 8.23 2.52 -28.79
N LEU A 626 7.55 2.54 -27.64
CA LEU A 626 6.57 3.57 -27.28
C LEU A 626 7.20 4.75 -26.54
#